data_AF-A0A3P6AP32-F1
#
_entry.id   AF-A0A3P6AP32-F1
#
_cell.length_a   1.000
_cell.length_b   1.000
_cell.length_c   1.000
_cell.angle_alpha   90.00
_cell.angle_beta   90.00
_cell.angle_gamma   90.00
#
_symmetry.space_group_name_H-M   'P 1'
#
loop_
_entity.id
_entity.type
_entity.pdbx_description
1 polymer ?
#
loop_
_entity_poly.entity_id
_entity_poly.type
_entity_poly.pdbx_seq_one_letter_code
_entity_poly.pdbx_strand_id
1 'polypeptide(L)'
;MMFVNFTGESAESLKSKFRKVATSYKGQGLPFLVGDAEGGKGALEYFGVQESQVPLVIIQTPDNKKYLKANVVVEEIESWMKDFKGRKENFQKIKGPNANSLTAHGTEYNQT
;
A
#
# COMPACT_ATOMS: atom_id res chain seq x y z
N MET A 1 -0.37 -2.34 -3.83
CA MET A 1 -1.18 -1.16 -3.52
C MET A 1 -0.25 0.01 -3.24
N MET A 2 -0.55 1.21 -3.73
CA MET A 2 0.23 2.43 -3.49
C MET A 2 -0.70 3.47 -2.85
N PHE A 3 -0.19 4.18 -1.85
CA PHE A 3 -0.86 5.32 -1.25
C PHE A 3 -0.03 6.58 -1.50
N VAL A 4 -0.68 7.63 -2.01
CA VAL A 4 -0.06 8.90 -2.34
C VAL A 4 -1.06 10.01 -2.02
N ASN A 5 -0.58 11.19 -1.61
CA ASN A 5 -1.46 12.35 -1.54
C ASN A 5 -1.74 12.83 -2.97
N PHE A 6 -3.00 12.78 -3.41
CA PHE A 6 -3.38 13.15 -4.79
C PHE A 6 -3.21 14.63 -5.10
N THR A 7 -3.20 15.48 -4.07
CA THR A 7 -2.99 16.93 -4.17
C THR A 7 -1.51 17.32 -4.12
N GLY A 8 -0.61 16.38 -3.78
CA GLY A 8 0.82 16.61 -3.72
C GLY A 8 1.48 16.76 -5.10
N GLU A 9 2.54 17.56 -5.18
CA GLU A 9 3.26 17.87 -6.43
C GLU A 9 3.81 16.62 -7.15
N SER A 10 4.23 15.60 -6.39
CA SER A 10 4.78 14.36 -6.93
C SER A 10 3.71 13.33 -7.34
N ALA A 11 2.42 13.60 -7.08
CA ALA A 11 1.35 12.63 -7.19
C ALA A 11 1.19 12.08 -8.62
N GLU A 12 1.14 12.97 -9.63
CA GLU A 12 0.98 12.55 -11.02
C GLU A 12 2.15 11.70 -11.51
N SER A 13 3.38 12.10 -11.19
CA SER A 13 4.60 11.37 -11.55
C SER A 13 4.65 9.99 -10.92
N LEU A 14 4.33 9.91 -9.62
CA LEU A 14 4.24 8.65 -8.88
C LEU A 14 3.17 7.72 -9.45
N LYS A 15 1.96 8.24 -9.67
CA LYS A 15 0.83 7.50 -10.28
C LYS A 15 1.19 6.97 -11.68
N SER A 16 1.76 7.83 -12.52
CA SER A 16 2.17 7.49 -13.89
C SER A 16 3.23 6.40 -13.90
N LYS A 17 4.30 6.53 -13.09
CA LYS A 17 5.35 5.52 -12.99
C LYS A 17 4.83 4.21 -12.41
N PHE A 18 4.02 4.25 -11.36
CA PHE A 18 3.45 3.05 -10.76
C PHE A 18 2.53 2.31 -11.75
N ARG A 19 1.74 3.02 -12.56
CA ARG A 19 0.92 2.44 -13.63
C ARG A 19 1.76 1.81 -14.76
N LYS A 20 2.88 2.44 -15.13
CA LYS A 20 3.83 1.87 -16.10
C LYS A 20 4.40 0.55 -15.58
N VAL A 21 4.85 0.54 -14.32
CA VAL A 21 5.32 -0.69 -13.67
C VAL A 21 4.21 -1.74 -13.60
N ALA A 22 2.99 -1.39 -13.17
CA ALA A 22 1.86 -2.31 -13.16
C ALA A 22 1.62 -3.00 -14.52
N THR A 23 1.82 -2.26 -15.61
CA THR A 23 1.67 -2.77 -16.98
C THR A 23 2.71 -3.84 -17.31
N SER A 24 3.96 -3.70 -16.83
CA SER A 24 4.99 -4.74 -17.02
C SER A 24 4.77 -5.99 -16.16
N TYR A 25 3.84 -5.94 -15.20
CA TYR A 25 3.47 -7.06 -14.33
C TYR A 25 2.09 -7.67 -14.67
N LYS A 26 1.45 -7.25 -15.77
CA LYS A 26 0.21 -7.87 -16.25
C LYS A 26 0.37 -9.38 -16.44
N GLY A 27 -0.63 -10.15 -16.03
CA GLY A 27 -0.63 -11.61 -16.12
C GLY A 27 0.16 -12.33 -15.02
N GLN A 28 0.82 -11.61 -14.10
CA GLN A 28 1.65 -12.21 -13.05
C GLN A 28 0.91 -12.35 -11.69
N GLY A 29 -0.42 -12.18 -11.67
CA GLY A 29 -1.24 -12.40 -10.47
C GLY A 29 -1.08 -11.37 -9.35
N LEU A 30 -0.42 -10.23 -9.60
CA LEU A 30 -0.27 -9.15 -8.63
C LEU A 30 -1.28 -8.03 -8.90
N PRO A 31 -2.23 -7.75 -8.00
CA PRO A 31 -3.15 -6.64 -8.15
C PRO A 31 -2.44 -5.31 -7.86
N PHE A 32 -2.59 -4.35 -8.76
CA PHE A 32 -2.09 -2.98 -8.60
C PHE A 32 -3.26 -2.05 -8.32
N LEU A 33 -3.19 -1.37 -7.18
CA LEU A 33 -4.18 -0.39 -6.73
C LEU A 33 -3.44 0.87 -6.34
N VAL A 34 -4.04 2.03 -6.61
CA VAL A 34 -3.58 3.33 -6.14
C VAL A 34 -4.71 3.92 -5.32
N GLY A 35 -4.44 4.25 -4.07
CA GLY A 35 -5.34 4.95 -3.17
C GLY A 35 -4.81 6.34 -2.86
N ASP A 36 -5.74 7.26 -2.62
CA ASP A 36 -5.40 8.53 -2.01
C ASP A 36 -5.12 8.34 -0.51
N ALA A 37 -4.10 9.00 0.01
CA ALA A 37 -3.74 8.92 1.42
C ALA A 37 -4.74 9.67 2.31
N GLU A 38 -5.23 10.83 1.89
CA GLU A 38 -6.13 11.67 2.68
C GLU A 38 -7.53 11.04 2.81
N GLY A 39 -8.06 10.51 1.72
CA GLY A 39 -9.33 9.75 1.68
C GLY A 39 -9.17 8.29 2.14
N GLY A 40 -7.95 7.82 2.34
CA GLY A 40 -7.61 6.42 2.61
C GLY A 40 -7.17 6.12 4.05
N LYS A 41 -7.41 7.01 5.01
CA LYS A 41 -6.92 6.87 6.40
C LYS A 41 -7.27 5.54 7.05
N GLY A 42 -8.50 5.06 6.89
CA GLY A 42 -8.90 3.74 7.43
C GLY A 42 -8.12 2.57 6.81
N ALA A 43 -7.67 2.69 5.55
CA ALA A 43 -6.78 1.69 4.95
C ALA A 43 -5.37 1.79 5.50
N LEU A 44 -4.85 3.00 5.74
CA LEU A 44 -3.54 3.20 6.38
C LEU A 44 -3.52 2.57 7.79
N GLU A 45 -4.56 2.80 8.60
CA GLU A 45 -4.74 2.20 9.92
C GLU A 45 -4.83 0.67 9.86
N TYR A 46 -5.59 0.12 8.90
CA TYR A 46 -5.68 -1.32 8.67
C TYR A 46 -4.31 -1.97 8.42
N PHE A 47 -3.40 -1.26 7.75
CA PHE A 47 -2.04 -1.70 7.51
C PHE A 47 -1.04 -1.28 8.59
N GLY A 48 -1.48 -0.54 9.62
CA GLY A 48 -0.62 -0.04 10.69
C GLY A 48 0.45 0.95 10.20
N VAL A 49 0.16 1.69 9.13
CA VAL A 49 1.07 2.70 8.56
C VAL A 49 0.60 4.11 8.88
N GLN A 50 1.56 5.02 9.03
CA GLN A 50 1.28 6.42 9.36
C GLN A 50 1.23 7.29 8.11
N GLU A 51 0.46 8.40 8.15
CA GLU A 51 0.40 9.37 7.06
C GLU A 51 1.78 9.98 6.74
N SER A 52 2.66 10.10 7.74
CA SER A 52 4.04 10.56 7.58
C SER A 52 4.93 9.65 6.72
N GLN A 53 4.48 8.43 6.43
CA GLN A 53 5.19 7.47 5.58
C GLN A 53 4.79 7.58 4.11
N VAL A 54 3.76 8.38 3.79
CA VAL A 54 3.25 8.60 2.43
C VAL A 54 4.22 9.54 1.69
N PRO A 55 4.53 9.28 0.41
CA PRO A 55 4.03 8.19 -0.44
C PRO A 55 4.60 6.81 -0.07
N LEU A 56 3.76 5.77 -0.10
CA LEU A 56 4.16 4.40 0.26
C LEU A 56 3.60 3.35 -0.68
N VAL A 57 4.27 2.20 -0.75
CA VAL A 57 3.81 1.03 -1.49
C VAL A 57 3.75 -0.18 -0.57
N ILE A 58 2.62 -0.88 -0.63
CA ILE A 58 2.35 -2.12 0.09
C ILE A 58 2.16 -3.25 -0.92
N ILE A 59 2.90 -4.33 -0.78
CA ILE A 59 2.68 -5.56 -1.55
C ILE A 59 2.12 -6.61 -0.61
N GLN A 60 0.95 -7.14 -0.95
CA GLN A 60 0.36 -8.30 -0.31
C GLN A 60 0.58 -9.51 -1.22
N THR A 61 1.17 -10.57 -0.67
CA THR A 61 1.37 -11.82 -1.39
C THR A 61 0.24 -12.82 -1.10
N PRO A 62 0.06 -13.84 -1.98
CA PRO A 62 -0.93 -14.90 -1.75
C PRO A 62 -0.73 -15.64 -0.41
N ASP A 63 0.50 -15.74 0.07
CA ASP A 63 0.85 -16.31 1.38
C ASP A 63 0.57 -15.36 2.57
N ASN A 64 -0.31 -14.37 2.38
CA ASN A 64 -0.72 -13.37 3.36
C ASN A 64 0.42 -12.52 3.96
N LYS A 65 1.61 -12.54 3.35
CA LYS A 65 2.72 -11.67 3.76
C LYS A 65 2.54 -10.30 3.15
N LYS A 66 2.88 -9.29 3.93
CA LYS A 66 2.74 -7.88 3.55
C LYS A 66 4.10 -7.22 3.68
N TYR A 67 4.47 -6.48 2.65
CA TYR A 67 5.75 -5.80 2.56
C TYR A 67 5.48 -4.32 2.33
N LEU A 68 6.18 -3.47 3.08
CA LEU A 68 6.04 -2.02 3.03
C LEU A 68 7.33 -1.39 2.53
N LYS A 69 7.17 -0.36 1.71
CA LYS A 69 8.18 0.68 1.50
C LYS A 69 7.52 2.03 1.69
N ALA A 70 8.03 2.77 2.67
CA ALA A 70 7.63 4.14 2.97
C ALA A 70 8.50 5.13 2.20
N ASN A 71 8.05 6.39 2.12
CA ASN A 71 8.76 7.53 1.53
C ASN A 71 9.30 7.22 0.11
N VAL A 72 8.45 6.60 -0.71
CA VAL A 72 8.80 6.13 -2.04
C VAL A 72 9.00 7.30 -2.98
N VAL A 73 10.17 7.35 -3.61
CA VAL A 73 10.43 8.27 -4.72
C VAL A 73 10.18 7.60 -6.06
N VAL A 74 9.83 8.40 -7.08
CA VAL A 74 9.42 7.92 -8.42
C VAL A 74 10.46 6.96 -9.03
N GLU A 75 11.74 7.29 -8.89
CA GLU A 75 12.85 6.55 -9.49
C GLU A 75 13.05 5.17 -8.85
N GLU A 76 12.72 5.02 -7.57
CA GLU A 76 12.89 3.78 -6.80
C GLU A 76 11.79 2.74 -7.07
N ILE A 77 10.60 3.15 -7.53
CA ILE A 77 9.43 2.26 -7.69
C ILE A 77 9.79 1.01 -8.50
N GLU A 78 10.49 1.21 -9.62
CA GLU A 78 10.79 0.11 -10.54
C GLU A 78 11.84 -0.84 -9.98
N SER A 79 12.92 -0.31 -9.40
CA SER A 79 13.95 -1.14 -8.75
C SER A 79 13.36 -1.93 -7.60
N TRP A 80 12.56 -1.28 -6.76
CA TRP A 80 11.95 -1.91 -5.60
C TRP A 80 10.99 -3.05 -5.98
N MET A 81 10.18 -2.88 -7.02
CA MET A 81 9.28 -3.93 -7.52
C MET A 81 10.05 -5.11 -8.14
N LYS A 82 11.18 -4.85 -8.82
CA LYS A 82 12.08 -5.89 -9.35
C LYS A 82 12.75 -6.65 -8.22
N ASP A 83 13.30 -5.93 -7.25
CA ASP A 83 13.94 -6.48 -6.06
C ASP A 83 12.97 -7.31 -5.24
N PHE A 84 11.70 -6.89 -5.13
CA PHE A 84 10.69 -7.65 -4.42
C PHE A 84 10.50 -9.05 -5.03
N LYS A 85 10.50 -9.15 -6.36
CA LYS A 85 10.34 -10.43 -7.04
C LYS A 85 11.57 -11.33 -6.87
N GLY A 86 12.77 -10.75 -6.80
CA GLY A 86 14.03 -11.48 -6.71
C GLY A 86 14.54 -11.76 -5.29
N ARG A 87 14.23 -10.91 -4.31
CA ARG A 87 14.86 -10.85 -2.98
C ARG A 87 13.86 -10.49 -1.87
N LYS A 88 12.65 -11.06 -1.91
CA LYS A 88 11.55 -10.77 -0.97
C LYS A 88 11.91 -10.95 0.50
N GLU A 89 12.93 -11.75 0.85
CA GLU A 89 13.32 -11.96 2.25
C GLU A 89 13.91 -10.72 2.94
N ASN A 90 14.43 -9.76 2.16
CA ASN A 90 15.09 -8.55 2.68
C ASN A 90 14.12 -7.38 2.90
N PHE A 91 12.84 -7.56 2.62
CA PHE A 91 11.85 -6.50 2.66
C PHE A 91 11.23 -6.40 4.06
N GLN A 92 10.96 -5.16 4.50
CA GLN A 92 10.26 -4.90 5.75
C GLN A 92 8.86 -5.53 5.72
N LYS A 93 8.68 -6.56 6.54
CA LYS A 93 7.38 -7.20 6.75
C LYS A 93 6.56 -6.35 7.71
N ILE A 94 5.32 -6.08 7.34
CA ILE A 94 4.35 -5.46 8.26
C ILE A 94 3.45 -6.55 8.83
N LYS A 95 3.13 -6.46 10.12
CA LYS A 95 2.09 -7.29 10.72
C LYS A 95 0.79 -6.93 10.00
N GLY A 96 0.07 -7.95 9.51
CA GLY A 96 -1.29 -7.77 8.98
C GLY A 96 -2.21 -7.17 10.05
N PRO A 97 -3.45 -6.78 9.70
CA PRO A 97 -4.34 -6.14 10.65
C PRO A 97 -4.41 -6.98 11.92
N ASN A 98 -4.31 -6.32 13.06
CA ASN A 98 -4.83 -6.89 14.29
C ASN A 98 -6.32 -7.16 14.01
N ALA A 99 -6.76 -8.41 14.13
CA ALA A 99 -8.17 -8.78 13.93
C ALA A 99 -9.14 -7.94 14.79
N ASN A 100 -8.65 -7.28 15.85
CA ASN A 100 -9.43 -6.35 16.68
C ASN A 100 -9.61 -4.92 16.10
N SER A 101 -9.00 -4.56 14.97
CA SER A 101 -9.18 -3.20 14.41
C SER A 101 -10.48 -3.03 13.62
N LEU A 102 -11.19 -4.12 13.30
CA LEU A 102 -12.49 -4.10 12.61
C LEU A 102 -13.69 -4.12 13.59
N THR A 103 -13.45 -4.22 14.90
CA THR A 103 -14.51 -4.28 15.92
C THR A 103 -14.80 -2.94 16.60
N ALA A 104 -14.15 -1.83 16.22
CA ALA A 104 -14.28 -0.53 16.89
C ALA A 104 -15.20 0.48 16.17
N HIS A 105 -16.09 0.03 15.29
CA HIS A 105 -17.29 0.78 14.91
C HIS A 105 -18.48 -0.17 14.87
N GLY A 106 -18.74 -0.82 16.01
CA GLY A 106 -20.07 -1.32 16.29
C GLY A 106 -21.00 -0.11 16.40
N THR A 107 -21.76 0.16 15.36
CA THR A 107 -23.02 0.89 15.49
C THR A 107 -23.82 0.18 16.56
N GLU A 108 -23.96 0.81 17.73
CA GLU A 108 -24.95 0.48 18.74
C GLU A 108 -26.34 0.56 18.08
N TYR A 109 -26.81 -0.55 17.54
CA TYR A 109 -28.24 -0.77 17.37
C TYR A 109 -28.81 -0.97 18.77
N ASN A 110 -29.17 0.13 19.42
CA ASN A 110 -30.06 0.10 20.58
C ASN A 110 -31.39 -0.49 20.13
N GLN A 111 -31.62 -1.75 20.47
CA GLN A 111 -32.95 -2.34 20.51
C GLN A 111 -33.60 -1.92 21.84
N THR A 112 -34.59 -1.04 21.76
CA THR A 112 -35.70 -0.95 22.72
C THR A 112 -36.97 -1.37 22.02
#